data_AF-A0A3D1ACY7-F1
#
_entry.id   AF-A0A3D1ACY7-F1
#
_cell.length_a   1.000
_cell.length_b   1.000
_cell.length_c   1.000
_cell.angle_alpha   90.00
_cell.angle_beta   90.00
_cell.angle_gamma   90.00
#
_symmetry.space_group_name_H-M   'P 1'
#
loop_
_entity.id
_entity.type
_entity.pdbx_description
1 polymer ?
#
loop_
_entity_poly.entity_id
_entity_poly.type
_entity_poly.pdbx_seq_one_letter_code
_entity_poly.pdbx_strand_id
1 'polypeptide(L)'
;MTVKPCKPTDMCIILTYRCPMRCKMCNIWDYPTERSKEITPDEIKRLPSVKFINLTGGEPFVREDLEEVLDICFTKSPRVVISTSGWLEERVIDIAKKFPNIGIRISIEGLSCKNDRLRGKEGGFDKGLRTLLTLKEMGLKDIGFGCTVSNDNSADMLSLYRLSRALGLEFATAAFHNSYYFHKSDNVITNKEEVCGNFEKLINMQLKEPRPKSWFRAFFNMGLINYIEGNRRMLPCEAGMINFFVEPYGDVYPCNG
;
A
#
# COMPACT_ATOMS: atom_id res chain seq x y z
N MET A 1 10.40 34.25 9.65
CA MET A 1 9.02 33.72 9.61
C MET A 1 9.04 32.36 10.29
N THR A 2 8.50 32.26 11.50
CA THR A 2 8.39 31.00 12.23
C THR A 2 7.29 30.16 11.59
N VAL A 3 7.69 29.14 10.82
CA VAL A 3 6.75 28.16 10.29
C VAL A 3 6.09 27.47 11.48
N LYS A 4 4.80 27.70 11.67
CA LYS A 4 4.01 27.03 12.71
C LYS A 4 4.06 25.52 12.39
N PRO A 5 4.54 24.65 13.30
CA PRO A 5 4.65 23.23 12.99
C PRO A 5 3.27 22.70 12.64
N CYS A 6 3.11 22.21 11.40
CA CYS A 6 1.89 21.58 10.96
C CYS A 6 1.75 20.25 11.71
N LYS A 7 0.56 19.95 12.25
CA LYS A 7 0.31 18.64 12.83
C LYS A 7 0.32 17.60 11.69
N PRO A 8 0.94 16.42 11.87
CA PRO A 8 0.88 15.36 10.87
C PRO A 8 -0.56 15.07 10.46
N THR A 9 -0.79 14.87 9.16
CA THR A 9 -2.11 14.61 8.61
C THR A 9 -2.33 13.15 8.27
N ASP A 10 -1.27 12.35 8.21
CA ASP A 10 -1.31 10.97 7.74
C ASP A 10 -0.52 10.07 8.70
N MET A 11 -1.03 8.88 8.97
CA MET A 11 -0.38 7.90 9.83
C MET A 11 -0.40 6.53 9.14
N CYS A 12 0.75 5.88 9.11
CA CYS A 12 0.86 4.49 8.67
C CYS A 12 1.14 3.62 9.90
N ILE A 13 0.24 2.70 10.23
CA ILE A 13 0.43 1.78 11.35
C ILE A 13 0.78 0.41 10.80
N ILE A 14 1.97 -0.05 11.13
CA ILE A 14 2.49 -1.37 10.83
C ILE A 14 2.08 -2.28 11.98
N LEU A 15 1.03 -3.06 11.80
CA LEU A 15 0.37 -3.77 12.91
C LEU A 15 1.12 -5.02 13.38
N THR A 16 1.92 -5.62 12.50
CA THR A 16 2.63 -6.90 12.71
C THR A 16 3.72 -7.02 11.65
N TYR A 17 4.69 -7.92 11.83
CA TYR A 17 5.59 -8.38 10.75
C TYR A 17 5.23 -9.77 10.24
N ARG A 18 4.26 -10.45 10.88
CA ARG A 18 3.79 -11.77 10.48
C ARG A 18 3.11 -11.68 9.11
N CYS A 19 3.58 -12.46 8.13
CA CYS A 19 3.02 -12.45 6.78
C CYS A 19 3.00 -13.86 6.18
N PRO A 20 1.90 -14.31 5.57
CA PRO A 20 1.82 -15.62 4.91
C PRO A 20 2.39 -15.61 3.48
N MET A 21 2.89 -14.45 3.01
CA MET A 21 3.47 -14.25 1.69
C MET A 21 5.00 -14.27 1.77
N ARG A 22 5.67 -14.64 0.68
CA ARG A 22 7.14 -14.70 0.58
C ARG A 22 7.62 -13.86 -0.60
N CYS A 23 7.28 -12.59 -0.53
CA CYS A 23 7.46 -11.61 -1.58
C CYS A 23 8.93 -11.45 -1.98
N LYS A 24 9.18 -11.14 -3.27
CA LYS A 24 10.53 -10.74 -3.71
C LYS A 24 10.93 -9.36 -3.17
N MET A 25 9.98 -8.45 -2.97
CA MET A 25 10.23 -7.06 -2.57
C MET A 25 10.43 -6.86 -1.07
N CYS A 26 10.18 -7.86 -0.23
CA CYS A 26 10.39 -7.75 1.22
C CYS A 26 10.71 -9.12 1.83
N ASN A 27 11.52 -9.10 2.88
CA ASN A 27 11.86 -10.28 3.69
C ASN A 27 11.18 -10.26 5.07
N ILE A 28 10.18 -9.40 5.26
CA ILE A 28 9.51 -9.20 6.56
C ILE A 28 8.98 -10.50 7.18
N TRP A 29 8.57 -11.47 6.33
CA TRP A 29 8.08 -12.77 6.73
C TRP A 29 9.14 -13.64 7.43
N ASP A 30 10.42 -13.35 7.23
CA ASP A 30 11.55 -14.03 7.86
C ASP A 30 11.86 -13.47 9.26
N TYR A 31 11.25 -12.34 9.61
CA TYR A 31 11.41 -11.65 10.89
C TYR A 31 10.04 -11.39 11.55
N PRO A 32 9.22 -12.44 11.78
CA PRO A 32 7.89 -12.25 12.35
C PRO A 32 7.96 -11.68 13.77
N THR A 33 7.07 -10.76 14.07
CA THR A 33 6.85 -10.24 15.42
C THR A 33 6.33 -11.33 16.35
N GLU A 34 6.71 -11.26 17.62
CA GLU A 34 6.06 -12.02 18.69
C GLU A 34 4.69 -11.39 19.00
N ARG A 35 3.61 -12.17 18.90
CA ARG A 35 2.23 -11.67 19.06
C ARG A 35 2.01 -10.88 20.34
N SER A 36 2.59 -11.33 21.45
CA SER A 36 2.44 -10.69 22.77
C SER A 36 3.16 -9.35 22.91
N LYS A 37 3.98 -8.96 21.93
CA LYS A 37 4.73 -7.70 21.89
C LYS A 37 4.19 -6.75 20.82
N GLU A 38 3.19 -7.16 20.05
CA GLU A 38 2.56 -6.30 19.04
C GLU A 38 1.72 -5.20 19.71
N ILE A 39 1.69 -4.02 19.09
CA ILE A 39 0.99 -2.84 19.54
C ILE A 39 -0.49 -3.17 19.75
N THR A 40 -0.95 -2.92 20.97
CA THR A 40 -2.31 -3.25 21.39
C THR A 40 -3.31 -2.20 20.91
N PRO A 41 -4.60 -2.55 20.81
CA PRO A 41 -5.66 -1.58 20.55
C PRO A 41 -5.63 -0.39 21.53
N ASP A 42 -5.39 -0.64 22.82
CA ASP A 42 -5.27 0.39 23.86
C ASP A 42 -4.09 1.35 23.63
N GLU A 43 -2.98 0.87 23.09
CA GLU A 43 -1.86 1.73 22.70
C GLU A 43 -2.18 2.55 21.44
N ILE A 44 -2.81 1.94 20.44
CA ILE A 44 -3.29 2.64 19.24
C ILE A 44 -4.25 3.77 19.62
N LYS A 45 -5.09 3.58 20.65
CA LYS A 45 -5.99 4.62 21.18
C LYS A 45 -5.28 5.88 21.65
N ARG A 46 -4.00 5.77 22.06
CA ARG A 46 -3.17 6.91 22.50
C ARG A 46 -2.62 7.73 21.34
N LEU A 47 -2.66 7.22 20.11
CA LEU A 47 -2.21 7.92 18.91
C LEU A 47 -3.12 9.13 18.59
N PRO A 48 -2.57 10.17 17.94
CA PRO A 48 -3.33 11.37 17.61
C PRO A 48 -4.37 11.11 16.51
N SER A 49 -5.40 11.96 16.46
CA SER A 49 -6.32 11.99 15.32
C SER A 49 -5.63 12.61 14.10
N VAL A 50 -5.84 12.00 12.93
CA VAL A 50 -5.22 12.38 11.66
C VAL A 50 -6.23 12.30 10.51
N LYS A 51 -5.94 12.92 9.36
CA LYS A 51 -6.85 12.92 8.20
C LYS A 51 -6.91 11.56 7.50
N PHE A 52 -5.84 10.77 7.57
CA PHE A 52 -5.75 9.49 6.91
C PHE A 52 -4.95 8.48 7.73
N ILE A 53 -5.47 7.26 7.87
CA ILE A 53 -4.76 6.11 8.44
C ILE A 53 -4.62 5.03 7.37
N ASN A 54 -3.38 4.56 7.16
CA ASN A 54 -3.12 3.33 6.42
C ASN A 54 -2.69 2.24 7.41
N LEU A 55 -3.48 1.17 7.51
CA LEU A 55 -3.11 -0.04 8.23
C LEU A 55 -2.36 -0.98 7.28
N THR A 56 -1.18 -1.41 7.72
CA THR A 56 -0.29 -2.30 6.96
C THR A 56 0.45 -3.21 7.94
N GLY A 57 1.51 -3.87 7.50
CA GLY A 57 2.41 -4.60 8.37
C GLY A 57 2.18 -6.08 8.33
N GLY A 58 3.24 -6.79 7.90
CA GLY A 58 3.18 -8.17 7.49
C GLY A 58 1.95 -8.34 6.60
N GLU A 59 0.98 -9.07 7.12
CA GLU A 59 -0.39 -9.06 6.64
C GLU A 59 -1.34 -8.66 7.78
N PRO A 60 -1.98 -7.47 7.74
CA PRO A 60 -2.91 -7.02 8.80
C PRO A 60 -3.98 -8.05 9.16
N PHE A 61 -4.46 -8.78 8.15
CA PHE A 61 -5.49 -9.79 8.29
C PHE A 61 -5.03 -11.07 9.01
N VAL A 62 -3.79 -11.16 9.53
CA VAL A 62 -3.38 -12.25 10.44
C VAL A 62 -3.62 -11.92 11.92
N ARG A 63 -3.94 -10.67 12.26
CA ARG A 63 -4.26 -10.26 13.62
C ARG A 63 -5.69 -10.66 14.00
N GLU A 64 -5.87 -11.19 15.19
CA GLU A 64 -7.17 -11.63 15.70
C GLU A 64 -8.02 -10.45 16.19
N ASP A 65 -7.36 -9.38 16.66
CA ASP A 65 -7.94 -8.15 17.21
C ASP A 65 -8.10 -7.02 16.18
N LEU A 66 -8.01 -7.32 14.87
CA LEU A 66 -8.07 -6.30 13.82
C LEU A 66 -9.38 -5.49 13.84
N GLU A 67 -10.50 -6.10 14.24
CA GLU A 67 -11.77 -5.39 14.37
C GLU A 67 -11.72 -4.30 15.44
N GLU A 68 -11.15 -4.60 16.60
CA GLU A 68 -10.99 -3.63 17.70
C GLU A 68 -10.04 -2.50 17.29
N VAL A 69 -8.96 -2.83 16.57
CA VAL A 69 -8.05 -1.83 15.98
C VAL A 69 -8.80 -0.89 15.04
N LEU A 70 -9.69 -1.43 14.20
CA LEU A 70 -10.47 -0.64 13.24
C LEU A 70 -11.48 0.26 13.94
N ASP A 71 -12.20 -0.24 14.94
CA ASP A 71 -13.12 0.56 15.76
C ASP A 71 -12.41 1.81 16.30
N ILE A 72 -11.19 1.63 16.84
CA ILE A 72 -10.39 2.75 17.35
C ILE A 72 -9.94 3.66 16.22
N CYS A 73 -9.42 3.11 15.12
CA CYS A 73 -8.91 3.91 14.00
C CYS A 73 -9.99 4.79 13.35
N PHE A 74 -11.24 4.31 13.26
CA PHE A 74 -12.36 5.12 12.76
C PHE A 74 -12.78 6.25 13.72
N THR A 75 -12.46 6.17 15.03
CA THR A 75 -12.60 7.35 15.93
C THR A 75 -11.51 8.40 15.72
N LYS A 76 -10.38 8.00 15.11
CA LYS A 76 -9.18 8.84 14.95
C LYS A 76 -9.04 9.45 13.57
N SER A 77 -9.69 8.87 12.56
CA SER A 77 -9.56 9.33 11.19
C SER A 77 -10.84 9.17 10.39
N PRO A 78 -11.21 10.16 9.56
CA PRO A 78 -12.34 10.03 8.64
C PRO A 78 -12.08 9.05 7.50
N ARG A 79 -10.81 8.63 7.29
CA ARG A 79 -10.44 7.72 6.21
C ARG A 79 -9.40 6.71 6.69
N VAL A 80 -9.80 5.45 6.73
CA VAL A 80 -8.93 4.31 7.05
C VAL A 80 -8.82 3.42 5.81
N VAL A 81 -7.60 3.05 5.43
CA VAL A 81 -7.33 2.10 4.34
C VAL A 81 -6.49 0.96 4.87
N ILE A 82 -6.78 -0.27 4.47
CA ILE A 82 -5.92 -1.44 4.72
C ILE A 82 -5.19 -1.84 3.45
N SER A 83 -3.87 -1.98 3.55
CA SER A 83 -3.04 -2.61 2.52
C SER A 83 -2.89 -4.10 2.83
N THR A 84 -3.28 -4.97 1.90
CA THR A 84 -3.32 -6.42 2.10
C THR A 84 -2.87 -7.17 0.85
N SER A 85 -2.35 -8.39 1.03
CA SER A 85 -2.10 -9.31 -0.08
C SER A 85 -3.37 -9.84 -0.72
N GLY A 86 -4.52 -9.76 -0.02
CA GLY A 86 -5.77 -10.42 -0.44
C GLY A 86 -5.76 -11.94 -0.25
N TRP A 87 -4.74 -12.51 0.41
CA TRP A 87 -4.64 -13.96 0.61
C TRP A 87 -5.75 -14.54 1.51
N LEU A 88 -6.14 -13.77 2.53
CA LEU A 88 -7.18 -14.12 3.51
C LEU A 88 -8.55 -13.56 3.09
N GLU A 89 -8.98 -13.91 1.87
CA GLU A 89 -10.19 -13.43 1.17
C GLU A 89 -11.42 -13.32 2.10
N GLU A 90 -11.77 -14.39 2.81
CA GLU A 90 -12.94 -14.43 3.69
C GLU A 90 -12.87 -13.37 4.80
N ARG A 91 -11.69 -13.23 5.44
CA ARG A 91 -11.48 -12.21 6.49
C ARG A 91 -11.58 -10.80 5.91
N VAL A 92 -11.07 -10.57 4.69
CA VAL A 92 -11.18 -9.28 4.00
C VAL A 92 -12.65 -8.92 3.77
N ILE A 93 -13.43 -9.87 3.26
CA ILE A 93 -14.86 -9.70 2.99
C ILE A 93 -15.64 -9.44 4.28
N ASP A 94 -15.35 -10.17 5.36
CA ASP A 94 -16.07 -10.01 6.63
C ASP A 94 -15.77 -8.67 7.32
N ILE A 95 -14.52 -8.21 7.26
CA ILE A 95 -14.17 -6.84 7.70
C ILE A 95 -14.91 -5.80 6.86
N ALA A 96 -14.96 -5.96 5.53
CA ALA A 96 -15.66 -5.02 4.66
C ALA A 96 -17.17 -4.95 4.92
N LYS A 97 -17.81 -6.06 5.32
CA LYS A 97 -19.22 -6.07 5.75
C LYS A 97 -19.44 -5.24 7.02
N LYS A 98 -18.55 -5.37 8.00
CA LYS A 98 -18.64 -4.66 9.28
C LYS A 98 -18.28 -3.18 9.15
N PHE A 99 -17.33 -2.85 8.27
CA PHE A 99 -16.81 -1.51 8.07
C PHE A 99 -17.01 -1.05 6.62
N PRO A 100 -18.23 -0.69 6.18
CA PRO A 100 -18.53 -0.38 4.78
C PRO A 100 -17.80 0.85 4.22
N ASN A 101 -17.24 1.70 5.09
CA ASN A 101 -16.45 2.87 4.73
C ASN A 101 -14.93 2.60 4.68
N ILE A 102 -14.49 1.35 4.92
CA ILE A 102 -13.07 0.98 4.85
C ILE A 102 -12.58 1.04 3.40
N GLY A 103 -11.38 1.59 3.22
CA GLY A 103 -10.68 1.44 1.95
C GLY A 103 -9.82 0.17 1.95
N ILE A 104 -9.79 -0.54 0.82
CA ILE A 104 -8.96 -1.75 0.68
C ILE A 104 -8.05 -1.60 -0.53
N ARG A 105 -6.76 -1.84 -0.32
CA ARG A 105 -5.78 -1.92 -1.39
C ARG A 105 -5.19 -3.32 -1.41
N ILE A 106 -5.62 -4.09 -2.41
CA ILE A 106 -5.06 -5.42 -2.64
C ILE A 106 -3.82 -5.26 -3.48
N SER A 107 -2.69 -5.61 -2.89
CA SER A 107 -1.43 -5.54 -3.59
C SER A 107 -1.46 -6.62 -4.69
N ILE A 108 -1.18 -6.25 -5.95
CA ILE A 108 -1.00 -7.17 -7.09
C ILE A 108 0.16 -6.67 -7.96
N GLU A 109 1.16 -7.51 -8.18
CA GLU A 109 2.40 -7.08 -8.88
C GLU A 109 2.43 -7.36 -10.37
N GLY A 110 1.64 -8.31 -10.85
CA GLY A 110 1.59 -8.66 -12.27
C GLY A 110 0.32 -9.43 -12.59
N LEU A 111 0.16 -9.86 -13.84
CA LEU A 111 -0.96 -10.73 -14.19
C LEU A 111 -0.66 -12.18 -13.81
N SER A 112 -1.66 -12.86 -13.23
CA SER A 112 -1.67 -14.31 -13.01
C SER A 112 -0.35 -14.82 -12.37
N CYS A 113 0.32 -15.76 -13.02
CA CYS A 113 1.55 -16.41 -12.54
C CYS A 113 2.68 -15.43 -12.20
N LYS A 114 2.73 -14.25 -12.83
CA LYS A 114 3.76 -13.25 -12.53
C LYS A 114 3.56 -12.66 -11.13
N ASN A 115 2.33 -12.35 -10.75
CA ASN A 115 2.05 -11.92 -9.38
C ASN A 115 2.44 -13.00 -8.38
N ASP A 116 2.03 -14.23 -8.63
CA ASP A 116 2.26 -15.35 -7.72
C ASP A 116 3.75 -15.62 -7.50
N ARG A 117 4.54 -15.55 -8.58
CA ARG A 117 6.01 -15.63 -8.53
C ARG A 117 6.61 -14.47 -7.74
N LEU A 118 6.14 -13.24 -7.95
CA LEU A 118 6.67 -12.05 -7.29
C LEU A 118 6.26 -11.96 -5.80
N ARG A 119 5.12 -12.54 -5.44
CA ARG A 119 4.58 -12.57 -4.08
C ARG A 119 4.87 -13.87 -3.32
N GLY A 120 5.44 -14.86 -4.00
CA GLY A 120 5.90 -16.13 -3.42
C GLY A 120 4.76 -17.07 -3.03
N LYS A 121 3.60 -16.99 -3.71
CA LYS A 121 2.45 -17.85 -3.41
C LYS A 121 1.52 -18.03 -4.61
N GLU A 122 1.31 -19.27 -5.00
CA GLU A 122 0.41 -19.66 -6.10
C GLU A 122 -1.06 -19.40 -5.76
N GLY A 123 -1.82 -18.93 -6.76
CA GLY A 123 -3.23 -18.54 -6.64
C GLY A 123 -3.44 -17.17 -5.99
N GLY A 124 -2.37 -16.41 -5.71
CA GLY A 124 -2.45 -15.10 -5.09
C GLY A 124 -3.17 -14.06 -5.95
N PHE A 125 -2.94 -14.09 -7.27
CA PHE A 125 -3.61 -13.21 -8.23
C PHE A 125 -5.11 -13.44 -8.23
N ASP A 126 -5.53 -14.70 -8.38
CA ASP A 126 -6.94 -15.06 -8.50
C ASP A 126 -7.72 -14.74 -7.23
N LYS A 127 -7.14 -15.03 -6.06
CA LYS A 127 -7.75 -14.65 -4.77
C LYS A 127 -7.88 -13.14 -4.62
N GLY A 128 -6.81 -12.40 -4.92
CA GLY A 128 -6.82 -10.95 -4.82
C GLY A 128 -7.84 -10.30 -5.77
N LEU A 129 -7.92 -10.78 -7.01
CA LEU A 129 -8.89 -10.28 -7.99
C LEU A 129 -10.32 -10.63 -7.58
N ARG A 130 -10.59 -11.89 -7.17
CA ARG A 130 -11.91 -12.31 -6.71
C ARG A 130 -12.37 -11.48 -5.52
N THR A 131 -11.49 -11.26 -4.54
CA THR A 131 -11.76 -10.39 -3.40
C THR A 131 -12.16 -8.98 -3.87
N LEU A 132 -11.40 -8.35 -4.78
CA LEU A 132 -11.75 -7.03 -5.32
C LEU A 132 -13.12 -7.01 -6.02
N LEU A 133 -13.45 -8.05 -6.79
CA LEU A 133 -14.74 -8.17 -7.46
C LEU A 133 -15.89 -8.30 -6.46
N THR A 134 -15.74 -9.16 -5.45
CA THR A 134 -16.73 -9.32 -4.38
C THR A 134 -16.93 -8.02 -3.59
N LEU A 135 -15.85 -7.33 -3.22
CA LEU A 135 -15.94 -6.04 -2.52
C LEU A 135 -16.65 -4.99 -3.38
N LYS A 136 -16.44 -5.01 -4.70
CA LYS A 136 -17.15 -4.13 -5.64
C LYS A 136 -18.63 -4.46 -5.71
N GLU A 137 -19.00 -5.73 -5.78
CA GLU A 137 -20.40 -6.19 -5.77
C GLU A 137 -21.12 -5.80 -4.47
N MET A 138 -20.40 -5.81 -3.34
CA MET A 138 -20.89 -5.30 -2.06
C MET A 138 -21.07 -3.77 -2.02
N GLY A 139 -20.63 -3.04 -3.05
CA GLY A 139 -20.80 -1.60 -3.18
C GLY A 139 -19.70 -0.76 -2.53
N LEU A 140 -18.57 -1.35 -2.12
CA LEU A 140 -17.45 -0.57 -1.59
C LEU A 140 -16.83 0.31 -2.68
N LYS A 141 -16.56 1.57 -2.33
CA LYS A 141 -16.09 2.59 -3.27
C LYS A 141 -14.58 2.80 -3.25
N ASP A 142 -13.95 2.74 -2.07
CA ASP A 142 -12.51 3.00 -1.92
C ASP A 142 -11.69 1.70 -2.01
N ILE A 143 -11.82 0.96 -3.12
CA ILE A 143 -11.14 -0.32 -3.32
C ILE A 143 -10.28 -0.32 -4.60
N GLY A 144 -9.18 -1.06 -4.59
CA GLY A 144 -8.37 -1.24 -5.80
C GLY A 144 -7.02 -1.89 -5.60
N PHE A 145 -6.19 -1.74 -6.63
CA PHE A 145 -4.89 -2.39 -6.75
C PHE A 145 -3.77 -1.53 -6.14
N GLY A 146 -2.81 -2.19 -5.51
CA GLY A 146 -1.49 -1.63 -5.22
C GLY A 146 -0.40 -2.37 -5.98
N CYS A 147 0.44 -1.67 -6.73
CA CYS A 147 1.50 -2.26 -7.55
C CYS A 147 2.86 -1.63 -7.20
N THR A 148 3.80 -2.46 -6.78
CA THR A 148 5.20 -2.09 -6.56
C THR A 148 5.99 -2.43 -7.82
N VAL A 149 6.31 -1.39 -8.58
CA VAL A 149 6.95 -1.50 -9.90
C VAL A 149 8.43 -1.75 -9.73
N SER A 150 8.92 -2.79 -10.38
CA SER A 150 10.27 -3.34 -10.32
C SER A 150 10.75 -3.69 -11.75
N ASN A 151 11.94 -4.29 -11.84
CA ASN A 151 12.50 -4.75 -13.11
C ASN A 151 11.60 -5.75 -13.84
N ASP A 152 10.86 -6.58 -13.08
CA ASP A 152 10.18 -7.76 -13.61
C ASP A 152 8.73 -7.49 -14.10
N ASN A 153 8.13 -6.35 -13.70
CA ASN A 153 6.67 -6.14 -13.82
C ASN A 153 6.22 -4.77 -14.37
N SER A 154 7.12 -3.91 -14.84
CA SER A 154 6.74 -2.58 -15.35
C SER A 154 5.79 -2.65 -16.56
N ALA A 155 5.93 -3.67 -17.42
CA ALA A 155 4.98 -3.91 -18.51
C ALA A 155 3.60 -4.36 -18.00
N ASP A 156 3.58 -5.26 -17.01
CA ASP A 156 2.33 -5.75 -16.38
C ASP A 156 1.59 -4.65 -15.63
N MET A 157 2.30 -3.68 -15.04
CA MET A 157 1.69 -2.49 -14.43
C MET A 157 0.73 -1.80 -15.41
N LEU A 158 1.10 -1.69 -16.69
CA LEU A 158 0.21 -1.09 -17.71
C LEU A 158 -1.05 -1.92 -17.94
N SER A 159 -0.91 -3.25 -17.92
CA SER A 159 -2.05 -4.16 -18.05
C SER A 159 -2.96 -4.13 -16.82
N LEU A 160 -2.38 -4.11 -15.61
CA LEU A 160 -3.12 -3.95 -14.36
C LEU A 160 -3.84 -2.60 -14.29
N TYR A 161 -3.23 -1.53 -14.78
CA TYR A 161 -3.89 -0.24 -14.89
C TYR A 161 -5.11 -0.30 -15.82
N ARG A 162 -4.98 -0.91 -17.00
CA ARG A 162 -6.14 -1.11 -17.91
C ARG A 162 -7.24 -1.94 -17.25
N LEU A 163 -6.87 -3.00 -16.53
CA LEU A 163 -7.80 -3.83 -15.79
C LEU A 163 -8.51 -3.03 -14.69
N SER A 164 -7.78 -2.25 -13.89
CA SER A 164 -8.39 -1.43 -12.84
C SER A 164 -9.37 -0.42 -13.43
N ARG A 165 -9.03 0.17 -14.58
CA ARG A 165 -9.92 1.07 -15.32
C ARG A 165 -11.19 0.39 -15.80
N ALA A 166 -11.06 -0.79 -16.42
CA ALA A 166 -12.21 -1.56 -16.89
C ALA A 166 -13.14 -1.95 -15.73
N LEU A 167 -12.56 -2.22 -14.55
CA LEU A 167 -13.31 -2.56 -13.34
C LEU A 167 -13.78 -1.34 -12.55
N GLY A 168 -13.40 -0.12 -12.89
CA GLY A 168 -13.73 1.08 -12.12
C GLY A 168 -13.08 1.12 -10.73
N LEU A 169 -11.92 0.47 -10.58
CA LEU A 169 -11.17 0.33 -9.33
C LEU A 169 -9.99 1.30 -9.26
N GLU A 170 -9.57 1.60 -8.03
CA GLU A 170 -8.41 2.44 -7.76
C GLU A 170 -7.10 1.75 -8.18
N PHE A 171 -6.09 2.55 -8.52
CA PHE A 171 -4.76 2.04 -8.88
C PHE A 171 -3.69 2.89 -8.19
N ALA A 172 -2.93 2.27 -7.30
CA ALA A 172 -1.81 2.88 -6.61
C ALA A 172 -0.49 2.26 -7.09
N THR A 173 0.48 3.12 -7.34
CA THR A 173 1.84 2.74 -7.77
C THR A 173 2.85 3.09 -6.69
N ALA A 174 3.85 2.25 -6.53
CA ALA A 174 5.08 2.52 -5.81
C ALA A 174 6.26 2.06 -6.65
N ALA A 175 7.43 2.68 -6.47
CA ALA A 175 8.67 2.15 -7.02
C ALA A 175 9.29 1.14 -6.04
N PHE A 176 9.97 0.13 -6.58
CA PHE A 176 10.83 -0.77 -5.83
C PHE A 176 11.81 0.04 -4.97
N HIS A 177 11.82 -0.19 -3.65
CA HIS A 177 12.71 0.51 -2.72
C HIS A 177 13.05 -0.35 -1.52
N ASN A 178 14.11 0.03 -0.83
CA ASN A 178 14.58 -0.60 0.40
C ASN A 178 13.99 0.14 1.60
N SER A 179 13.73 -0.58 2.68
CA SER A 179 13.30 0.00 3.94
C SER A 179 13.61 -0.96 5.08
N TYR A 180 13.76 -0.42 6.29
CA TYR A 180 13.90 -1.23 7.50
C TYR A 180 12.65 -2.09 7.70
N TYR A 181 11.47 -1.51 7.46
CA TYR A 181 10.19 -2.21 7.49
C TYR A 181 10.16 -3.46 6.57
N PHE A 182 10.76 -3.39 5.38
CA PHE A 182 10.79 -4.54 4.46
C PHE A 182 11.87 -5.57 4.78
N HIS A 183 12.77 -5.31 5.74
CA HIS A 183 13.96 -6.12 6.00
C HIS A 183 14.74 -6.40 4.70
N LYS A 184 14.86 -5.37 3.85
CA LYS A 184 15.45 -5.52 2.51
C LYS A 184 16.32 -4.33 2.15
N SER A 185 17.48 -4.62 1.57
CA SER A 185 18.54 -3.65 1.24
C SER A 185 19.08 -3.78 -0.19
N ASP A 186 18.62 -4.78 -0.94
CA ASP A 186 19.10 -5.14 -2.28
C ASP A 186 18.09 -4.86 -3.41
N ASN A 187 16.96 -4.18 -3.11
CA ASN A 187 16.02 -3.74 -4.14
C ASN A 187 16.65 -2.63 -4.99
N VAL A 188 16.91 -2.91 -6.27
CA VAL A 188 17.45 -1.95 -7.24
C VAL A 188 16.74 -2.10 -8.58
N ILE A 189 16.39 -0.97 -9.21
CA ILE A 189 15.91 -0.95 -10.60
C ILE A 189 17.11 -0.78 -11.54
N THR A 190 17.43 -1.82 -12.29
CA THR A 190 18.58 -1.90 -13.21
C THR A 190 18.18 -1.67 -14.66
N ASN A 191 17.01 -2.12 -15.11
CA ASN A 191 16.49 -1.87 -16.47
C ASN A 191 15.73 -0.53 -16.55
N LYS A 192 16.39 0.57 -16.18
CA LYS A 192 15.77 1.90 -16.02
C LYS A 192 15.03 2.37 -17.28
N GLU A 193 15.60 2.19 -18.47
CA GLU A 193 14.97 2.61 -19.74
C GLU A 193 13.60 1.96 -19.94
N GLU A 194 13.48 0.65 -19.69
CA GLU A 194 12.22 -0.07 -19.82
C GLU A 194 11.21 0.39 -18.76
N VAL A 195 11.65 0.48 -17.51
CA VAL A 195 10.78 0.84 -16.38
C VAL A 195 10.27 2.27 -16.52
N CYS A 196 11.16 3.23 -16.77
CA CYS A 196 10.81 4.63 -16.99
C CYS A 196 9.91 4.78 -18.23
N GLY A 197 10.25 4.13 -19.35
CA GLY A 197 9.43 4.16 -20.55
C GLY A 197 8.02 3.58 -20.34
N ASN A 198 7.86 2.57 -19.47
CA ASN A 198 6.54 2.08 -19.09
C ASN A 198 5.81 3.02 -18.13
N PHE A 199 6.50 3.71 -17.22
CA PHE A 199 5.89 4.79 -16.44
C PHE A 199 5.42 5.96 -17.33
N GLU A 200 6.17 6.36 -18.35
CA GLU A 200 5.77 7.38 -19.31
C GLU A 200 4.49 6.99 -20.05
N LYS A 201 4.37 5.72 -20.47
CA LYS A 201 3.13 5.20 -21.06
C LYS A 201 1.96 5.29 -20.08
N LEU A 202 2.17 4.96 -18.80
CA LEU A 202 1.14 5.08 -17.76
C LEU A 202 0.71 6.54 -17.56
N ILE A 203 1.68 7.46 -17.46
CA ILE A 203 1.45 8.90 -17.32
C ILE A 203 0.62 9.42 -18.50
N ASN A 204 0.99 9.06 -19.73
CA ASN A 204 0.27 9.43 -20.94
C ASN A 204 -1.18 8.91 -20.95
N MET A 205 -1.41 7.69 -20.43
CA MET A 205 -2.77 7.17 -20.28
C MET A 205 -3.56 7.97 -19.24
N GLN A 206 -2.95 8.32 -18.10
CA GLN A 206 -3.57 9.08 -17.01
C GLN A 206 -3.92 10.52 -17.39
N LEU A 207 -3.06 11.20 -18.16
CA LEU A 207 -3.29 12.57 -18.62
C LEU A 207 -4.44 12.68 -19.64
N LYS A 208 -4.73 11.62 -20.39
CA LYS A 208 -5.87 11.56 -21.33
C LYS A 208 -7.22 11.40 -20.64
N GLU A 209 -7.25 11.19 -19.33
CA GLU A 209 -8.49 11.02 -18.60
C GLU A 209 -9.11 12.35 -18.19
N PRO A 210 -10.45 12.47 -18.13
CA PRO A 210 -11.11 13.73 -17.79
C PRO A 210 -11.17 13.99 -16.27
N ARG A 211 -10.32 13.34 -15.46
CA ARG A 211 -10.40 13.36 -13.99
C ARG A 211 -9.15 14.02 -13.40
N PRO A 212 -9.28 15.12 -12.62
CA PRO A 212 -8.14 15.78 -11.97
C PRO A 212 -7.27 14.86 -11.11
N LYS A 213 -7.90 13.88 -10.45
CA LYS A 213 -7.20 12.86 -9.67
C LYS A 213 -6.22 12.05 -10.51
N SER A 214 -6.56 11.74 -11.77
CA SER A 214 -5.68 11.01 -12.68
C SER A 214 -4.48 11.85 -13.08
N TRP A 215 -4.65 13.16 -13.27
CA TRP A 215 -3.54 14.08 -13.56
C TRP A 215 -2.60 14.21 -12.36
N PHE A 216 -3.13 14.24 -11.14
CA PHE A 216 -2.30 14.18 -9.94
C PHE A 216 -1.51 12.87 -9.84
N ARG A 217 -2.11 11.73 -10.21
CA ARG A 217 -1.41 10.44 -10.29
C ARG A 217 -0.31 10.44 -11.36
N ALA A 218 -0.56 11.07 -12.51
CA ALA A 218 0.45 11.27 -13.55
C ALA A 218 1.64 12.08 -13.02
N PHE A 219 1.38 13.18 -12.33
CA PHE A 219 2.42 13.99 -11.70
C PHE A 219 3.22 13.19 -10.64
N PHE A 220 2.53 12.42 -9.80
CA PHE A 220 3.16 11.52 -8.83
C PHE A 220 4.08 10.48 -9.51
N ASN A 221 3.61 9.84 -10.57
CA ASN A 221 4.39 8.85 -11.34
C ASN A 221 5.60 9.47 -12.03
N MET A 222 5.51 10.72 -12.48
CA MET A 222 6.66 11.46 -13.00
C MET A 222 7.71 11.71 -11.91
N GLY A 223 7.29 11.85 -10.65
CA GLY A 223 8.18 11.86 -9.49
C GLY A 223 8.85 10.50 -9.22
N LEU A 224 8.20 9.39 -9.57
CA LEU A 224 8.81 8.05 -9.49
C LEU A 224 9.89 7.85 -10.56
N ILE A 225 9.68 8.33 -11.79
CA ILE A 225 10.71 8.33 -12.83
C ILE A 225 11.97 9.06 -12.33
N ASN A 226 11.81 10.28 -11.82
CA ASN A 226 12.93 11.05 -11.28
C ASN A 226 13.66 10.28 -10.16
N TYR A 227 12.93 9.63 -9.26
CA TYR A 227 13.52 8.81 -8.21
C TYR A 227 14.35 7.65 -8.76
N ILE A 228 13.86 6.94 -9.78
CA ILE A 228 14.55 5.81 -10.42
C ILE A 228 15.83 6.27 -11.12
N GLU A 229 15.81 7.45 -11.72
CA GLU A 229 16.95 8.06 -12.39
C GLU A 229 18.00 8.62 -11.40
N GLY A 230 17.67 8.75 -10.12
CA GLY A 230 18.54 9.38 -9.11
C GLY A 230 18.43 10.90 -9.09
N ASN A 231 17.44 11.45 -9.79
CA ASN A 231 17.11 12.87 -9.79
C ASN A 231 16.32 13.26 -8.55
N ARG A 232 16.29 14.57 -8.24
CA ARG A 232 15.48 15.09 -7.14
C ARG A 232 14.00 14.85 -7.44
N ARG A 233 13.27 14.26 -6.48
CA ARG A 233 11.81 14.12 -6.59
C ARG A 233 11.14 15.49 -6.64
N MET A 234 10.19 15.63 -7.56
CA MET A 234 9.38 16.85 -7.67
C MET A 234 8.43 17.05 -6.49
N LEU A 235 7.90 15.96 -5.95
CA LEU A 235 7.23 15.95 -4.66
C LEU A 235 8.28 15.65 -3.59
N PRO A 236 8.64 16.63 -2.73
CA PRO A 236 9.63 16.41 -1.69
C PRO A 236 9.15 15.35 -0.71
N CYS A 237 10.08 14.69 -0.04
CA CYS A 237 9.75 13.80 1.07
C CYS A 237 9.28 14.65 2.25
N GLU A 238 8.07 14.40 2.73
CA GLU A 238 7.46 15.09 3.88
C GLU A 238 7.33 14.18 5.10
N ALA A 239 8.10 13.07 5.12
CA ALA A 239 8.24 12.18 6.25
C ALA A 239 8.66 12.94 7.51
N GLY A 240 7.99 12.69 8.63
CA GLY A 240 8.17 13.41 9.89
C GLY A 240 7.51 14.80 9.97
N MET A 241 6.99 15.33 8.86
CA MET A 241 6.23 16.60 8.85
C MET A 241 4.74 16.37 8.61
N ILE A 242 4.41 15.62 7.55
CA ILE A 242 3.03 15.34 7.13
C ILE A 242 2.61 13.94 7.51
N ASN A 243 3.52 12.97 7.39
CA ASN A 243 3.28 11.57 7.73
C ASN A 243 4.28 11.06 8.76
N PHE A 244 3.87 10.03 9.50
CA PHE A 244 4.74 9.24 10.37
C PHE A 244 4.31 7.78 10.35
N PHE A 245 5.23 6.92 10.78
CA PHE A 245 5.05 5.48 10.88
C PHE A 245 5.00 5.06 12.34
N VAL A 246 4.15 4.08 12.63
CA VAL A 246 4.09 3.38 13.92
C VAL A 246 4.46 1.93 13.65
N GLU A 247 5.55 1.46 14.24
CA GLU A 247 6.01 0.08 14.12
C GLU A 247 5.18 -0.88 14.97
N PRO A 248 5.26 -2.20 14.74
CA PRO A 248 4.49 -3.18 15.52
C PRO A 248 4.76 -3.15 17.01
N TYR A 249 5.88 -2.59 17.47
CA TYR A 249 6.21 -2.51 18.89
C TYR A 249 5.77 -1.19 19.54
N GLY A 250 5.08 -0.33 18.79
CA GLY A 250 4.61 0.99 19.26
C GLY A 250 5.59 2.14 19.04
N ASP A 251 6.79 1.86 18.53
CA ASP A 251 7.78 2.89 18.20
C ASP A 251 7.28 3.79 17.06
N VAL A 252 7.56 5.09 17.18
CA VAL A 252 7.13 6.11 16.21
C VAL A 252 8.34 6.64 15.45
N TYR A 253 8.31 6.51 14.13
CA TYR A 253 9.38 6.97 13.24
C TYR A 253 8.89 7.99 12.21
N PRO A 254 9.73 8.95 11.79
CA PRO A 254 9.38 9.89 10.74
C PRO A 254 9.23 9.19 9.38
N CYS A 255 10.08 8.19 9.10
CA CYS A 255 10.10 7.35 7.90
C CYS A 255 10.46 5.91 8.31
N ASN A 256 10.13 4.93 7.48
CA ASN A 256 10.46 3.51 7.70
C ASN A 256 11.68 3.01 6.90
N GLY A 257 12.42 3.92 6.25
CA GLY A 257 13.58 3.62 5.41
C GLY A 257 14.03 4.82 4.60
#